data_AF-A0A916JI86-F1
#
_entry.id   AF-A0A916JI86-F1
#
_cell.length_a   1.000
_cell.length_b   1.000
_cell.length_c   1.000
_cell.angle_alpha   90.00
_cell.angle_beta   90.00
_cell.angle_gamma   90.00
#
_symmetry.space_group_name_H-M   'P 1'
#
loop_
_entity.id
_entity.type
_entity.pdbx_description
1 polymer ?
#
loop_
_entity_poly.entity_id
_entity_poly.type
_entity_poly.pdbx_seq_one_letter_code
_entity_poly.pdbx_strand_id
1 'polypeptide(L)'
;MKHEKTVTLKTGRLLKIIVTEVHSLLCSEGTIQVEVLVMDPKDDDFRLPIGESHPQFWKLKRLNEQQARTLQIQYSGVMDKQIKRAIKEFRRMTDELVLS
;
A
#
# COMPACT_ATOMS: atom_id res chain seq x y z
N MET A 1 8.55 10.23 5.02
CA MET A 1 9.40 9.45 4.06
C MET A 1 8.55 8.39 3.36
N LYS A 2 9.04 7.79 2.26
CA LYS A 2 8.34 6.76 1.48
C LYS A 2 9.27 5.59 1.13
N HIS A 3 8.79 4.36 1.29
CA HIS A 3 9.42 3.14 0.76
C HIS A 3 8.48 2.47 -0.23
N GLU A 4 9.01 2.07 -1.39
CA GLU A 4 8.27 1.36 -2.43
C GLU A 4 8.88 -0.03 -2.65
N LYS A 5 8.03 -1.05 -2.72
CA LYS A 5 8.44 -2.43 -2.98
C LYS A 5 7.53 -3.08 -4.01
N THR A 6 8.09 -3.49 -5.14
CA THR A 6 7.36 -4.27 -6.14
C THR A 6 7.52 -5.77 -5.91
N VAL A 7 6.45 -6.53 -6.05
CA VAL A 7 6.44 -7.99 -5.94
C VAL A 7 5.61 -8.60 -7.06
N THR A 8 6.15 -9.62 -7.72
CA THR A 8 5.43 -10.39 -8.74
C THR A 8 4.65 -11.53 -8.09
N LEU A 9 3.36 -11.63 -8.40
CA LEU A 9 2.52 -12.76 -8.02
C LEU A 9 2.71 -13.93 -8.99
N LYS A 10 2.33 -15.14 -8.56
CA LYS A 10 2.33 -16.34 -9.41
C LYS A 10 1.48 -16.19 -10.68
N THR A 11 0.50 -15.30 -10.65
CA THR A 11 -0.37 -14.97 -11.79
C THR A 11 0.29 -14.05 -12.83
N GLY A 12 1.52 -13.60 -12.59
CA GLY A 12 2.22 -12.60 -13.41
C GLY A 12 1.87 -11.15 -13.06
N ARG A 13 0.85 -10.92 -12.23
CA ARG A 13 0.49 -9.58 -11.73
C ARG A 13 1.62 -8.99 -10.90
N LEU A 14 1.84 -7.69 -11.04
CA LEU A 14 2.77 -6.93 -10.22
C LEU A 14 2.00 -6.19 -9.13
N LEU A 15 2.48 -6.30 -7.90
CA LEU A 15 2.01 -5.51 -6.76
C LEU A 15 3.07 -4.50 -6.40
N LYS A 16 2.70 -3.23 -6.26
CA LYS A 16 3.56 -2.20 -5.67
C LYS A 16 3.03 -1.87 -4.29
N ILE A 17 3.80 -2.21 -3.26
CA ILE A 17 3.53 -1.86 -1.87
C ILE A 17 4.23 -0.56 -1.56
N ILE A 18 3.47 0.43 -1.13
CA ILE A 18 3.94 1.76 -0.78
C ILE A 18 3.75 1.92 0.73
N VAL A 19 4.84 2.20 1.44
CA VAL A 19 4.81 2.49 2.88
C VAL A 19 5.23 3.93 3.08
N THR A 20 4.38 4.72 3.71
CA THR A 20 4.62 6.14 3.98
C THR A 20 4.41 6.45 5.45
N GLU A 21 5.27 7.30 6.00
CA GLU A 21 5.04 7.87 7.32
C GLU A 21 4.38 9.24 7.18
N VAL A 22 3.24 9.40 7.84
CA VAL A 22 2.46 10.63 7.86
C VAL A 22 2.52 11.22 9.26
N HIS A 23 3.03 12.44 9.37
CA HIS A 23 3.03 13.20 10.61
C HIS A 23 1.77 14.06 10.66
N SER A 24 1.01 13.92 11.74
CA SER A 24 -0.10 14.82 12.03
C SER A 24 0.40 15.96 12.90
N LEU A 25 -0.06 17.18 12.67
CA LEU A 25 0.22 18.33 13.55
C LEU A 25 -0.23 18.07 15.01
N LEU A 26 -1.15 17.13 15.21
CA LEU A 26 -1.71 16.76 16.52
C LEU A 26 -1.02 15.54 17.17
N CYS A 27 -0.12 14.85 16.47
CA CYS A 27 0.52 13.65 16.97
C CYS A 27 2.01 13.68 16.63
N SER A 28 2.86 13.75 17.65
CA SER A 28 4.32 13.70 17.51
C SER A 28 4.81 12.37 16.96
N GLU A 29 4.04 11.30 17.14
CA GLU A 29 4.33 9.99 16.56
C GLU A 29 3.81 9.92 15.11
N GLY A 30 4.72 9.67 14.16
CA GLY A 30 4.35 9.44 12.77
C GLY A 30 3.50 8.18 12.61
N THR A 31 2.41 8.28 11.85
CA THR A 31 1.56 7.13 11.52
C THR A 31 2.05 6.48 10.24
N ILE A 32 2.36 5.19 10.30
CA ILE A 32 2.68 4.40 9.10
C ILE A 32 1.39 4.11 8.34
N GLN A 33 1.33 4.56 7.09
CA GLN A 33 0.30 4.23 6.13
C GLN A 33 0.85 3.27 5.08
N VAL A 34 -0.01 2.35 4.63
CA VAL A 34 0.30 1.40 3.57
C VAL A 34 -0.72 1.56 2.45
N GLU A 35 -0.22 1.63 1.22
CA GLU A 35 -1.00 1.60 -0.01
C GLU A 35 -0.48 0.47 -0.89
N VAL A 36 -1.37 -0.16 -1.67
CA VAL A 36 -1.00 -1.22 -2.61
C VAL A 36 -1.63 -0.92 -3.96
N LEU A 37 -0.78 -0.87 -4.98
CA LEU A 37 -1.17 -0.77 -6.38
C LEU A 37 -0.95 -2.10 -7.10
N VAL A 38 -1.73 -2.34 -8.14
CA VAL A 38 -1.69 -3.54 -8.97
C VAL A 38 -1.40 -3.15 -10.41
N MET A 39 -0.69 -4.00 -11.14
CA MET A 39 -0.50 -3.90 -12.58
C MET A 39 -0.65 -5.30 -13.17
N ASP A 40 -1.61 -5.46 -14.08
CA ASP A 40 -1.82 -6.72 -14.78
C ASP A 40 -0.73 -6.92 -15.84
N PRO A 41 -0.42 -8.16 -16.26
CA PRO A 41 0.67 -8.44 -17.21
C PRO A 41 0.57 -7.72 -18.57
N LYS A 42 -0.62 -7.22 -18.92
CA LYS A 42 -0.92 -6.53 -20.18
C LYS A 42 -1.13 -5.02 -19.99
N ASP A 43 -1.05 -4.55 -18.76
CA ASP A 43 -1.22 -3.13 -18.42
C ASP A 43 0.16 -2.47 -18.39
N ASP A 44 0.25 -1.22 -18.84
CA ASP A 44 1.49 -0.44 -18.82
C ASP A 44 1.69 0.32 -17.50
N ASP A 45 0.63 0.50 -16.72
CA ASP A 45 0.60 1.36 -15.54
C ASP A 45 0.04 0.67 -14.29
N PHE A 46 0.56 1.08 -13.13
CA PHE A 46 0.01 0.70 -11.83
C PHE A 46 -1.30 1.44 -11.54
N ARG A 47 -2.29 0.70 -11.04
CA ARG A 47 -3.61 1.21 -10.66
C ARG A 47 -4.05 0.72 -9.28
N LEU A 48 -5.10 1.33 -8.75
CA LEU A 48 -5.76 0.84 -7.56
C LEU A 48 -6.43 -0.53 -7.83
N PRO A 49 -6.41 -1.46 -6.86
CA PRO A 49 -7.09 -2.75 -6.97
C PRO A 49 -8.59 -2.65 -7.31
N ILE A 50 -9.27 -1.67 -6.71
CA ILE A 50 -10.67 -1.35 -6.93
C ILE A 50 -10.74 0.00 -7.64
N GLY A 51 -10.94 -0.04 -8.96
CA GLY A 51 -11.26 1.11 -9.81
C GLY A 51 -12.76 1.28 -10.03
N GLU A 52 -13.15 2.25 -10.86
CA GLU A 52 -14.57 2.60 -11.11
C GLU A 52 -15.39 1.45 -11.72
N SER A 53 -14.74 0.59 -12.52
CA SER A 53 -15.35 -0.58 -13.14
C SER A 53 -15.49 -1.78 -12.18
N HIS A 54 -14.93 -1.70 -10.97
CA HIS A 54 -14.96 -2.81 -10.03
C HIS A 54 -16.31 -2.89 -9.29
N PRO A 55 -16.92 -4.07 -9.10
CA PRO A 55 -18.23 -4.20 -8.44
C PRO A 55 -18.30 -3.59 -7.03
N GLN A 56 -17.17 -3.56 -6.33
CA GLN A 56 -17.05 -2.99 -4.98
C GLN A 56 -16.78 -1.48 -4.94
N PHE A 57 -16.74 -0.80 -6.09
CA PHE A 57 -16.46 0.64 -6.15
C PHE A 57 -17.47 1.46 -5.35
N TRP A 58 -18.77 1.15 -5.47
CA TRP A 58 -19.82 1.82 -4.70
C TRP A 58 -19.71 1.60 -3.20
N LYS A 59 -19.26 0.40 -2.79
CA LYS A 59 -18.95 0.12 -1.39
C LYS A 59 -17.79 0.98 -0.92
N LEU A 60 -16.71 1.06 -1.71
CA LEU A 60 -15.53 1.84 -1.41
C LEU A 60 -15.85 3.34 -1.22
N LYS A 61 -16.69 3.92 -2.08
CA LYS A 61 -17.12 5.33 -2.00
C LYS A 61 -17.90 5.69 -0.72
N ARG A 62 -18.46 4.70 -0.03
CA ARG A 62 -19.25 4.91 1.20
C ARG A 62 -18.43 4.75 2.47
N LEU A 63 -17.17 4.32 2.36
CA LEU A 63 -16.27 4.09 3.48
C LEU A 63 -15.45 5.35 3.79
N ASN A 64 -15.01 5.47 5.05
CA ASN A 64 -13.98 6.45 5.38
C ASN A 64 -12.63 6.04 4.79
N GLU A 65 -11.65 6.94 4.80
CA GLU A 65 -10.36 6.69 4.16
C GLU A 65 -9.64 5.44 4.67
N GLN A 66 -9.65 5.20 5.98
CA GLN A 66 -8.96 4.05 6.56
C GLN A 66 -9.61 2.74 6.12
N GLN A 67 -10.94 2.69 6.18
CA GLN A 67 -11.72 1.54 5.71
C GLN A 67 -11.56 1.32 4.21
N ALA A 68 -11.54 2.39 3.41
CA ALA A 68 -11.33 2.33 1.97
C ALA A 68 -9.93 1.78 1.64
N ARG A 69 -8.88 2.25 2.35
CA ARG A 69 -7.51 1.73 2.21
C ARG A 69 -7.44 0.24 2.57
N THR A 70 -8.04 -0.17 3.69
CA THR A 70 -8.11 -1.58 4.07
C THR A 70 -8.79 -2.42 2.99
N LEU A 71 -9.89 -1.93 2.43
CA LEU A 71 -10.61 -2.63 1.37
C LEU A 71 -9.76 -2.74 0.09
N GLN A 72 -9.06 -1.68 -0.31
CA GLN A 72 -8.13 -1.74 -1.45
C GLN A 72 -7.06 -2.82 -1.25
N ILE A 73 -6.42 -2.83 -0.08
CA ILE A 73 -5.38 -3.81 0.26
C ILE A 73 -5.94 -5.23 0.17
N GLN A 74 -7.13 -5.48 0.71
CA GLN A 74 -7.78 -6.80 0.65
C GLN A 74 -8.00 -7.28 -0.78
N TYR A 75 -8.39 -6.38 -1.69
CA TYR A 75 -8.66 -6.72 -3.09
C TYR A 75 -7.40 -6.72 -3.97
N SER A 76 -6.25 -6.29 -3.47
CA SER A 76 -4.97 -6.32 -4.20
C SER A 76 -4.39 -7.74 -4.35
N GLY A 77 -4.78 -8.68 -3.49
CA GLY A 77 -4.17 -10.01 -3.43
C GLY A 77 -2.79 -10.04 -2.78
N VAL A 78 -2.35 -8.93 -2.16
CA VAL A 78 -1.15 -8.91 -1.33
C VAL A 78 -1.34 -9.80 -0.10
N MET A 79 -0.28 -10.50 0.30
CA MET A 79 -0.26 -11.27 1.54
C MET A 79 0.28 -10.39 2.68
N ASP A 80 -0.27 -10.56 3.89
CA ASP A 80 0.19 -9.87 5.10
C ASP A 80 1.71 -9.94 5.31
N LYS A 81 2.34 -11.09 4.98
CA LYS A 81 3.78 -11.25 5.08
C LYS A 81 4.56 -10.29 4.19
N GLN A 82 4.03 -9.93 3.02
CA GLN A 82 4.65 -8.97 2.10
C GLN A 82 4.53 -7.55 2.65
N ILE A 83 3.37 -7.19 3.21
CA ILE A 83 3.17 -5.90 3.90
C ILE A 83 4.10 -5.77 5.10
N LYS A 84 4.10 -6.76 6.01
CA LYS A 84 4.98 -6.76 7.20
C LYS A 84 6.45 -6.64 6.83
N ARG A 85 6.88 -7.30 5.75
CA ARG A 85 8.24 -7.18 5.24
C ARG A 85 8.54 -5.77 4.73
N ALA A 86 7.63 -5.16 3.96
CA ALA A 86 7.81 -3.79 3.48
C ALA A 86 7.87 -2.77 4.64
N ILE A 87 7.03 -2.94 5.67
CA ILE A 87 7.07 -2.09 6.88
C ILE A 87 8.40 -2.26 7.62
N LYS A 88 8.90 -3.50 7.76
CA LYS A 88 10.19 -3.75 8.43
C LYS A 88 11.36 -3.12 7.67
N GLU A 89 11.34 -3.19 6.34
CA GLU A 89 12.34 -2.54 5.48
C GLU A 89 12.27 -1.01 5.63
N PHE A 90 11.06 -0.43 5.60
CA PHE A 90 10.87 1.01 5.84
C PHE A 90 11.43 1.46 7.19
N ARG A 91 11.11 0.76 8.28
CA ARG A 91 11.62 1.10 9.62
C ARG A 91 13.13 1.05 9.68
N ARG A 92 13.76 0.02 9.11
CA ARG A 92 15.21 -0.08 9.08
C ARG A 92 15.85 1.09 8.33
N MET A 93 15.26 1.51 7.20
CA MET A 93 15.73 2.68 6.46
C MET A 93 15.60 3.97 7.28
N THR A 94 14.49 4.16 7.99
CA THR A 94 14.30 5.33 8.86
C THR A 94 15.29 5.32 10.03
N ASP A 95 15.51 4.17 10.67
CA ASP A 95 16.46 4.02 11.78
C ASP A 95 17.91 4.31 11.34
N GLU A 96 18.31 3.79 10.17
CA GLU A 96 19.63 4.06 9.57
C GLU A 96 19.82 5.56 9.27
N LEU A 97 18.76 6.27 8.87
CA LEU A 97 18.80 7.70 8.56
C LEU A 97 18.84 8.62 9.80
N VAL A 98 18.28 8.16 10.93
CA VAL A 98 18.31 8.90 12.21
C VAL A 98 19.68 8.79 12.89
N LEU A 99 20.44 7.74 12.58
CA LEU A 99 21.78 7.49 13.15
C LEU A 99 22.94 8.05 12.30
N SER A 100 22.66 8.62 11.13
CA SER A 100 23.62 9.26 10.20
C SER A 100 23.57 10.77 10.25
#